data_AF-A0A379WT58-F1
#
_entry.id   AF-A0A379WT58-F1
#
_cell.length_a   1.000
_cell.length_b   1.000
_cell.length_c   1.000
_cell.angle_alpha   90.00
_cell.angle_beta   90.00
_cell.angle_gamma   90.00
#
_symmetry.space_group_name_H-M   'P 1'
#
loop_
_entity.id
_entity.type
_entity.pdbx_description
1 polymer ?
#
loop_
_entity_poly.entity_id
_entity_poly.type
_entity_poly.pdbx_seq_one_letter_code
_entity_poly.pdbx_strand_id
1 'polypeptide(L)'
;MLLNIAFAGASELVREVGMDWMSQDLAARLSTRAAQGIGAGLLTARLGIKAMELCRPLPWIDNDKPRLGDFRRQLIGQLKETLQKSKSSPEK
;
A
#
# COMPACT_ATOMS: atom_id res chain seq x y z
N MET A 1 5.95 0.77 -49.19
CA MET A 1 5.86 -0.47 -48.39
C MET A 1 6.72 -0.40 -47.12
N LEU A 2 8.01 -0.04 -47.21
CA LEU A 2 8.90 0.10 -46.04
C LEU A 2 8.44 1.14 -45.00
N LEU A 3 7.81 2.23 -45.44
CA LEU A 3 7.33 3.30 -44.55
C LEU A 3 6.23 2.83 -43.58
N ASN A 4 5.28 2.00 -44.06
CA ASN A 4 4.23 1.44 -43.20
C ASN A 4 4.79 0.44 -42.19
N ILE A 5 5.79 -0.34 -42.59
CA ILE A 5 6.47 -1.31 -41.72
C ILE A 5 7.26 -0.57 -40.63
N ALA A 6 7.99 0.49 -40.99
CA ALA A 6 8.72 1.32 -40.03
C ALA A 6 7.77 2.05 -39.06
N PHE A 7 6.65 2.57 -39.56
CA PHE A 7 5.64 3.23 -38.73
C PHE A 7 4.91 2.25 -37.78
N ALA A 8 4.60 1.05 -38.27
CA ALA A 8 4.02 -0.01 -37.46
C ALA A 8 5.01 -0.46 -36.37
N GLY A 9 6.28 -0.68 -36.72
CA GLY A 9 7.34 -1.05 -35.77
C GLY A 9 7.62 0.04 -34.72
N ALA A 10 7.61 1.32 -35.12
CA ALA A 10 7.76 2.44 -34.18
C ALA A 10 6.55 2.59 -33.26
N SER A 11 5.33 2.37 -33.77
CA SER A 11 4.10 2.41 -32.97
C SER A 11 4.02 1.26 -31.96
N GLU A 12 4.50 0.07 -32.32
CA GLU A 12 4.58 -1.08 -31.42
C GLU A 12 5.51 -0.77 -30.24
N LEU A 13 6.71 -0.24 -30.54
CA LEU A 13 7.72 0.08 -29.53
C LEU A 13 7.29 1.23 -28.61
N VAL A 14 6.62 2.26 -29.14
CA VAL A 14 6.04 3.35 -28.36
C VAL A 14 4.93 2.85 -27.43
N ARG A 15 4.11 1.90 -27.88
CA ARG A 15 3.03 1.34 -27.07
C ARG A 15 3.56 0.50 -25.92
N GLU A 16 4.55 -0.36 -26.18
CA GLU A 16 5.17 -1.22 -25.16
C GLU A 16 5.92 -0.37 -24.13
N VAL A 17 6.81 0.53 -24.57
CA VAL A 17 7.59 1.38 -23.67
C VAL A 17 6.72 2.39 -22.93
N GLY A 18 5.73 3.00 -23.61
CA GLY A 18 4.85 4.00 -22.99
C GLY A 18 3.93 3.42 -21.92
N MET A 19 3.42 2.21 -22.14
CA MET A 19 2.51 1.55 -21.20
C MET A 19 3.24 1.04 -19.96
N ASP A 20 4.42 0.45 -20.14
CA ASP A 20 5.22 -0.06 -19.01
C ASP A 20 5.77 1.08 -18.14
N TRP A 21 6.25 2.17 -18.74
CA TRP A 21 6.69 3.34 -17.98
C TRP A 21 5.55 3.99 -17.20
N MET A 22 4.38 4.16 -17.84
CA MET A 22 3.23 4.75 -17.17
C MET A 22 2.71 3.86 -16.04
N SER A 23 2.73 2.53 -16.21
CA SER A 23 2.41 1.56 -15.18
C SER A 23 3.39 1.63 -13.99
N GLN A 24 4.69 1.69 -14.27
CA GLN A 24 5.73 1.80 -13.26
C GLN A 24 5.66 3.10 -12.47
N ASP A 25 5.43 4.25 -13.12
CA ASP A 25 5.28 5.54 -12.43
C ASP A 25 4.05 5.54 -11.51
N LEU A 26 2.91 5.03 -12.00
CA LEU A 26 1.69 4.92 -11.20
C LEU A 26 1.90 4.00 -9.99
N ALA A 27 2.52 2.84 -10.20
CA ALA A 27 2.85 1.90 -9.13
C ALA A 27 3.83 2.53 -8.12
N ALA A 28 4.83 3.26 -8.59
CA ALA A 28 5.81 3.94 -7.73
C ALA A 28 5.15 5.02 -6.86
N ARG A 29 4.27 5.83 -7.43
CA ARG A 29 3.56 6.89 -6.69
C ARG A 29 2.56 6.31 -5.69
N LEU A 30 1.83 5.26 -6.07
CA LEU A 30 0.93 4.53 -5.17
C LEU A 30 1.71 3.88 -4.02
N SER A 31 2.82 3.21 -4.32
CA SER A 31 3.70 2.59 -3.33
C SER A 31 4.25 3.61 -2.33
N THR A 32 4.72 4.76 -2.83
CA THR A 32 5.22 5.85 -2.00
C THR A 32 4.13 6.37 -1.05
N ARG A 33 2.91 6.60 -1.55
CA ARG A 33 1.77 7.03 -0.72
C ARG A 33 1.39 5.98 0.31
N ALA A 34 1.37 4.70 -0.06
CA ALA A 34 1.08 3.60 0.85
C ALA A 34 2.14 3.50 1.96
N ALA A 35 3.43 3.61 1.61
CA ALA A 35 4.54 3.61 2.58
C ALA A 35 4.43 4.78 3.57
N GLN A 36 4.11 5.98 3.08
CA GLN A 36 3.85 7.14 3.93
C GLN A 36 2.66 6.93 4.86
N GLY A 37 1.54 6.41 4.34
CA GLY A 37 0.35 6.12 5.14
C GLY A 37 0.59 5.09 6.24
N ILE A 38 1.34 4.02 5.93
CA ILE A 38 1.75 3.00 6.91
C ILE A 38 2.69 3.61 7.97
N GLY A 39 3.66 4.42 7.55
CA GLY A 39 4.59 5.08 8.46
C GLY A 39 3.88 6.02 9.43
N ALA A 40 3.01 6.89 8.93
CA ALA A 40 2.20 7.77 9.75
C ALA A 40 1.26 6.98 10.67
N GLY A 41 0.56 5.97 10.14
CA GLY A 41 -0.35 5.14 10.93
C GLY A 41 0.33 4.39 12.07
N LEU A 42 1.56 3.90 11.86
CA LEU A 42 2.33 3.24 12.92
C LEU A 42 2.76 4.22 14.02
N LEU A 43 3.17 5.43 13.66
CA LEU A 43 3.50 6.48 14.64
C LEU A 43 2.26 6.90 15.44
N THR A 44 1.11 7.04 14.78
CA THR A 44 -0.18 7.29 15.44
C THR A 44 -0.57 6.15 16.38
N ALA A 45 -0.40 4.90 15.97
CA ALA A 45 -0.65 3.75 16.83
C ALA A 45 0.27 3.76 18.07
N ARG A 46 1.55 4.13 17.92
CA ARG A 46 2.48 4.28 19.04
C ARG A 46 2.01 5.35 20.03
N LEU A 47 1.57 6.50 19.51
CA LEU A 47 1.03 7.58 20.35
C LEU A 47 -0.26 7.11 21.06
N GLY A 48 -1.15 6.43 20.36
CA GLY A 48 -2.38 5.87 20.92
C GLY A 48 -2.13 4.89 22.06
N ILE A 49 -1.15 3.98 21.92
CA ILE A 49 -0.75 3.06 22.99
C ILE A 49 -0.29 3.85 24.23
N LYS A 50 0.51 4.91 24.05
CA LYS A 50 0.96 5.76 25.16
C LYS A 50 -0.18 6.54 25.81
N ALA A 51 -1.12 7.04 25.02
CA ALA A 51 -2.32 7.67 25.56
C ALA A 51 -3.15 6.66 26.38
N MET A 52 -3.31 5.43 25.89
CA MET A 52 -4.00 4.35 26.63
C MET A 52 -3.29 4.01 27.94
N GLU A 53 -1.95 3.96 27.95
CA GLU A 53 -1.18 3.74 29.18
C GLU A 53 -1.38 4.87 30.21
N LEU A 54 -1.49 6.13 29.76
CA LEU A 54 -1.66 7.28 30.65
C LEU A 54 -3.09 7.46 31.16
N CYS A 55 -4.10 7.16 30.33
CA CYS A 55 -5.50 7.37 30.68
C CYS A 55 -6.14 6.20 31.43
N ARG A 56 -5.44 5.05 31.58
CA ARG A 56 -6.00 3.85 32.23
C ARG A 56 -5.78 3.89 33.75
N PRO A 57 -6.85 3.79 34.57
CA PRO A 57 -6.74 3.78 36.03
C PRO A 57 -6.46 2.39 36.63
N LEU A 58 -6.63 1.32 35.84
CA LEU A 58 -6.47 -0.08 36.26
C LEU A 58 -5.17 -0.68 35.70
N PRO A 59 -4.50 -1.59 36.42
CA PRO A 59 -3.34 -2.29 35.88
C PRO A 59 -3.73 -3.14 34.66
N TRP A 60 -2.78 -3.35 33.76
CA TRP A 60 -2.91 -4.33 32.66
C TRP A 60 -2.92 -5.73 33.26
N ILE A 61 -3.84 -6.57 32.78
CA ILE A 61 -3.87 -8.00 33.10
C ILE A 61 -3.05 -8.70 31.99
N ASP A 62 -2.42 -9.83 32.29
CA ASP A 62 -1.49 -10.57 31.43
C ASP A 62 -1.74 -10.45 29.91
N ASN A 63 -0.69 -10.09 29.15
CA ASN A 63 -0.64 -9.97 27.68
C ASN A 63 -1.74 -9.11 27.01
N ASP A 64 -2.62 -8.46 27.77
CA ASP A 64 -3.67 -7.54 27.30
C ASP A 64 -3.09 -6.17 26.88
N LYS A 65 -1.82 -5.93 27.21
CA LYS A 65 -1.13 -4.69 26.85
C LYS A 65 -0.94 -4.60 25.33
N PRO A 66 -1.53 -3.60 24.65
CA PRO A 66 -1.40 -3.45 23.22
C PRO A 66 0.04 -3.08 22.85
N ARG A 67 0.65 -3.84 21.92
CA ARG A 67 2.01 -3.60 21.46
C ARG A 67 2.01 -3.15 20.02
N LEU A 68 2.97 -2.29 19.69
CA LEU A 68 3.12 -1.76 18.34
C LEU A 68 3.37 -2.86 17.28
N GLY A 69 4.01 -3.96 17.68
CA GLY A 69 4.24 -5.12 16.81
C GLY A 69 2.95 -5.81 16.37
N ASP A 70 1.94 -5.85 17.24
CA ASP A 70 0.64 -6.46 16.95
C ASP A 70 -0.11 -5.61 15.91
N PHE A 71 -0.11 -4.28 16.08
CA PHE A 71 -0.64 -3.35 15.07
C PHE A 71 0.07 -3.45 13.73
N ARG A 72 1.40 -3.56 13.70
CA ARG A 72 2.14 -3.73 12.44
C ARG A 72 1.67 -4.98 11.69
N ARG A 73 1.50 -6.09 12.41
CA ARG A 73 1.08 -7.38 11.82
C ARG A 73 -0.36 -7.32 11.32
N GLN A 74 -1.26 -6.71 12.10
CA GLN A 74 -2.65 -6.50 11.72
C GLN A 74 -2.76 -5.56 10.51
N LEU A 75 -2.00 -4.46 10.47
CA LEU A 75 -2.02 -3.49 9.39
C LEU A 75 -1.56 -4.12 8.07
N ILE A 76 -0.50 -4.92 8.09
CA ILE A 76 -0.04 -5.68 6.91
C ILE A 76 -1.10 -6.70 6.47
N GLY A 77 -1.76 -7.38 7.42
CA GLY A 77 -2.85 -8.31 7.14
C GLY A 77 -4.04 -7.64 6.45
N GLN A 78 -4.54 -6.55 7.03
CA GLN A 78 -5.64 -5.75 6.49
C GLN A 78 -5.30 -5.14 5.12
N LEU A 79 -4.05 -4.70 4.92
CA LEU A 79 -3.59 -4.22 3.62
C LEU A 79 -3.63 -5.36 2.58
N LYS A 80 -3.14 -6.55 2.94
CA LYS A 80 -3.18 -7.72 2.06
C LYS A 80 -4.61 -8.10 1.68
N GLU A 81 -5.53 -8.13 2.65
CA GLU A 81 -6.95 -8.39 2.41
C GLU A 81 -7.60 -7.33 1.53
N THR A 82 -7.32 -6.05 1.79
CA THR A 82 -7.85 -4.93 1.00
C THR A 82 -7.37 -4.99 -0.45
N LEU A 83 -6.08 -5.30 -0.67
CA LEU A 83 -5.50 -5.49 -2.00
C LEU A 83 -6.07 -6.71 -2.72
N GLN A 84 -6.36 -7.80 -2.00
CA GLN A 84 -7.04 -8.97 -2.57
C GLN A 84 -8.48 -8.65 -2.96
N LYS A 85 -9.21 -7.91 -2.11
CA LYS A 85 -10.58 -7.46 -2.36
C LYS A 85 -10.68 -6.48 -3.52
N SER A 86 -9.71 -5.57 -3.68
CA SER A 86 -9.67 -4.67 -4.84
C SER A 86 -9.39 -5.43 -6.13
N LYS A 87 -8.61 -6.52 -6.08
CA LYS A 87 -8.33 -7.38 -7.24
C LYS A 87 -9.54 -8.22 -7.67
N SER A 88 -10.45 -8.54 -6.75
CA SER A 88 -11.68 -9.29 -7.02
C SER A 88 -12.87 -8.44 -7.47
N SER A 89 -12.70 -7.11 -7.60
CA SER A 89 -13.73 -6.20 -8.11
C SER A 89 -13.35 -5.56 -9.46
N PRO A 90 -13.10 -6.31 -10.54
CA PRO A 90 -13.14 -5.79 -11.89
C PRO A 90 -14.44 -6.27 -12.58
N GLU A 91 -15.62 -5.95 -12.03
CA GLU A 91 -16.86 -6.15 -12.80
C GLU A 91 -17.98 -5.23 -12.30
N LYS A 92 -18.07 -4.04 -12.91
CA LYS A 92 -19.29 -3.49 -13.51
C LYS A 92 -18.95 -2.28 -14.37
#